data_AF-A0A8T4WSU3-F1
#
_entry.id   AF-A0A8T4WSU3-F1
#
_cell.length_a   1.000
_cell.length_b   1.000
_cell.length_c   1.000
_cell.angle_alpha   90.00
_cell.angle_beta   90.00
_cell.angle_gamma   90.00
#
_symmetry.space_group_name_H-M   'P 1'
#
loop_
_entity.id
_entity.type
_entity.pdbx_description
1 polymer ?
#
loop_
_entity_poly.entity_id
_entity_poly.type
_entity_poly.pdbx_seq_one_letter_code
_entity_poly.pdbx_strand_id
1 'polypeptide(L)'
;NVITNTSKQLEIEVIGENETLLNPLVQVLLSYDDVDYASVITKHPSAPSRILYVRLITGAKSTPVDLLKKATKEVQKETETFKKQLKKALK
;
A
#
# COMPACT_ATOMS: atom_id res chain seq x y z
N ASN A 1 -6.21 -2.02 12.08
CA ASN A 1 -6.40 -0.99 13.12
C ASN A 1 -5.66 0.28 12.75
N VAL A 2 -6.28 1.45 12.87
CA VAL A 2 -5.59 2.73 12.64
C VAL A 2 -4.73 3.05 13.86
N ILE A 3 -3.43 3.30 13.65
CA ILE A 3 -2.48 3.72 14.69
C ILE A 3 -2.35 5.24 14.66
N THR A 4 -2.05 5.80 13.49
CA THR A 4 -1.87 7.24 13.26
C THR A 4 -2.66 7.64 12.02
N ASN A 5 -3.39 8.76 12.09
CA ASN A 5 -4.07 9.34 10.94
C ASN A 5 -4.03 10.86 11.04
N THR A 6 -3.21 11.48 10.22
CA THR A 6 -3.05 12.92 10.11
C THR A 6 -3.15 13.34 8.64
N SER A 7 -3.11 14.64 8.38
CA SER A 7 -3.10 15.16 7.00
C SER A 7 -1.88 14.75 6.19
N LYS A 8 -0.77 14.33 6.83
CA LYS A 8 0.49 13.98 6.16
C LYS A 8 0.97 12.55 6.39
N GLN A 9 0.39 11.83 7.34
CA GLN A 9 0.87 10.51 7.75
C GLN A 9 -0.29 9.59 8.11
N LEU A 10 -0.17 8.33 7.69
CA LEU A 10 -1.09 7.26 8.02
C LEU A 10 -0.30 6.01 8.41
N GLU A 11 -0.68 5.42 9.52
CA GLU A 11 -0.19 4.13 9.98
C GLU A 11 -1.37 3.22 10.28
N ILE A 12 -1.37 2.04 9.67
CA ILE A 12 -2.41 1.03 9.86
C ILE A 12 -1.74 -0.28 10.21
N GLU A 13 -2.11 -0.85 11.36
CA GLU A 13 -1.84 -2.25 11.67
C GLU A 13 -2.76 -3.15 10.85
N VAL A 14 -2.18 -4.05 10.07
CA VAL A 14 -2.86 -5.07 9.29
C VAL A 14 -2.59 -6.42 9.94
N ILE A 15 -3.66 -7.12 10.33
CA ILE A 15 -3.59 -8.41 11.03
C ILE A 15 -3.88 -9.52 10.03
N GLY A 16 -3.10 -10.60 10.08
CA GLY A 16 -3.30 -11.79 9.24
C GLY A 16 -2.73 -11.67 7.82
N GLU A 17 -2.18 -10.52 7.45
CA GLU A 17 -1.55 -10.27 6.16
C GLU A 17 -0.09 -9.87 6.34
N ASN A 18 0.70 -10.09 5.30
CA ASN A 18 2.15 -9.87 5.32
C ASN A 18 2.65 -9.07 4.11
N GLU A 19 3.96 -9.01 3.94
CA GLU A 19 4.65 -8.32 2.85
C GLU A 19 4.13 -8.71 1.46
N THR A 20 3.59 -9.93 1.27
CA THR A 20 3.03 -10.39 -0.01
C THR A 20 1.86 -9.50 -0.47
N LEU A 21 0.96 -9.14 0.44
CA LEU A 21 -0.16 -8.25 0.14
C LEU A 21 0.28 -6.78 0.16
N LEU A 22 1.13 -6.42 1.13
CA LEU A 22 1.42 -5.02 1.43
C LEU A 22 2.49 -4.41 0.51
N ASN A 23 3.46 -5.19 0.02
CA ASN A 23 4.51 -4.66 -0.86
C ASN A 23 3.98 -4.12 -2.19
N PRO A 24 3.02 -4.77 -2.88
CA PRO A 24 2.40 -4.18 -4.06
C PRO A 24 1.78 -2.80 -3.79
N LEU A 25 1.10 -2.64 -2.65
CA LEU A 25 0.54 -1.35 -2.25
C LEU A 25 1.64 -0.31 -2.03
N VAL A 26 2.71 -0.68 -1.34
CA VAL A 26 3.87 0.20 -1.11
C VAL A 26 4.50 0.63 -2.43
N GLN A 27 4.70 -0.29 -3.38
CA GLN A 27 5.28 0.02 -4.70
C GLN A 27 4.42 1.01 -5.48
N VAL A 28 3.10 0.82 -5.50
CA VAL A 28 2.18 1.76 -6.16
C VAL A 28 2.17 3.11 -5.44
N LEU A 29 2.15 3.14 -4.10
CA LEU A 29 2.18 4.38 -3.33
C LEU A 29 3.45 5.19 -3.61
N LEU A 30 4.62 4.53 -3.65
CA LEU A 30 5.90 5.17 -3.97
C LEU A 30 5.97 5.74 -5.40
N SER A 31 5.05 5.36 -6.28
CA SER A 31 4.96 5.92 -7.64
C SER A 31 4.24 7.28 -7.70
N TYR A 32 3.57 7.70 -6.61
CA TYR A 32 2.82 8.95 -6.58
C TYR A 32 3.69 10.11 -6.11
N ASP A 33 3.72 11.21 -6.87
CA ASP A 33 4.50 12.40 -6.55
C ASP A 33 4.18 13.02 -5.17
N ASP A 34 2.94 12.84 -4.70
CA ASP A 34 2.49 13.32 -3.38
C ASP A 34 3.08 12.49 -2.20
N VAL A 35 3.66 11.31 -2.46
CA VAL A 35 4.19 10.39 -1.44
C VAL A 35 5.67 10.62 -1.23
N ASP A 36 6.05 10.94 0.01
CA ASP A 36 7.45 11.09 0.43
C ASP A 36 8.06 9.74 0.82
N TYR A 37 7.27 8.91 1.52
CA TYR A 37 7.73 7.62 2.00
C TYR A 37 6.58 6.65 2.21
N ALA A 38 6.74 5.39 1.78
CA ALA A 38 5.84 4.30 2.12
C ALA A 38 6.63 3.02 2.40
N SER A 39 6.21 2.25 3.40
CA SER A 39 6.90 1.02 3.80
C SER A 39 6.01 0.10 4.63
N VAL A 40 6.42 -1.15 4.74
CA VAL A 40 5.89 -2.12 5.70
C VAL A 40 6.84 -2.17 6.89
N ILE A 41 6.35 -1.82 8.07
CA ILE A 41 7.10 -1.87 9.31
C ILE A 41 6.68 -3.12 10.09
N THR A 42 7.67 -3.88 10.54
CA THR A 42 7.49 -5.12 11.29
C THR A 42 8.20 -5.00 12.63
N LYS A 43 7.46 -5.16 13.74
CA LYS A 43 8.05 -5.12 15.09
C LYS A 43 9.03 -6.27 15.35
N HIS A 44 8.68 -7.47 14.87
CA HIS A 44 9.50 -8.68 14.93
C HIS A 44 9.15 -9.59 13.74
N PRO A 45 10.10 -10.30 13.10
CA PRO A 45 9.81 -11.10 11.88
C PRO A 45 8.63 -12.07 12.01
N SER A 46 8.46 -12.69 13.17
CA SER A 46 7.37 -13.62 13.50
C SER A 46 6.08 -12.95 14.00
N ALA A 47 5.99 -11.61 14.01
CA ALA A 47 4.79 -10.92 14.44
C ALA A 47 3.60 -11.30 13.54
N PRO A 48 2.39 -11.47 14.09
CA PRO A 48 1.19 -11.82 13.33
C PRO A 48 0.58 -10.62 12.57
N SER A 49 1.12 -9.42 12.80
CA SER A 49 0.68 -8.19 12.15
C SER A 49 1.85 -7.45 11.50
N ARG A 50 1.49 -6.57 10.57
CA ARG A 50 2.38 -5.63 9.89
C ARG A 50 1.81 -4.23 9.99
N ILE A 51 2.66 -3.23 10.00
CA ILE A 51 2.23 -1.82 9.95
C ILE A 51 2.49 -1.30 8.55
N LEU A 52 1.43 -0.91 7.84
CA LEU A 52 1.57 -0.11 6.63
C LEU A 52 1.76 1.35 7.03
N TYR A 53 2.90 1.92 6.65
CA TYR A 53 3.25 3.31 6.90
C TYR A 53 3.24 4.10 5.60
N VAL A 54 2.60 5.27 5.59
CA VAL A 54 2.61 6.22 4.48
C VAL A 54 2.82 7.63 5.01
N ARG A 55 3.75 8.37 4.42
CA ARG A 55 3.99 9.79 4.66
C ARG A 55 4.02 10.55 3.34
N LEU A 56 3.41 11.73 3.34
CA LEU A 56 3.32 12.61 2.19
C LEU A 56 4.34 13.74 2.25
N ILE A 57 4.68 14.27 1.07
CA ILE A 57 5.50 15.48 0.96
C ILE A 57 4.75 16.69 1.54
N THR A 58 5.50 17.73 1.92
CA THR A 58 4.87 18.99 2.32
C THR A 58 4.21 19.65 1.12
N GLY A 59 2.95 20.04 1.26
CA GLY A 59 2.16 20.63 0.18
C GLY A 59 1.46 19.61 -0.72
N ALA A 60 1.47 18.32 -0.36
CA ALA A 60 0.69 17.29 -1.05
C ALA A 60 -0.78 17.70 -1.19
N LYS A 61 -1.36 17.41 -2.34
CA LYS A 61 -2.75 17.80 -2.67
C LYS A 61 -3.76 16.78 -2.16
N SER A 62 -3.32 15.55 -1.92
CA SER A 62 -4.13 14.41 -1.50
C SER A 62 -3.88 14.07 -0.02
N THR A 63 -4.81 13.33 0.60
CA THR A 63 -4.54 12.73 1.93
C THR A 63 -3.91 11.33 1.79
N PRO A 64 -3.21 10.83 2.83
CA PRO A 64 -2.64 9.48 2.77
C PRO A 64 -3.72 8.39 2.57
N VAL A 65 -4.93 8.62 3.10
CA VAL A 65 -6.06 7.71 2.95
C VAL A 65 -6.57 7.68 1.51
N ASP A 66 -6.62 8.83 0.84
CA ASP A 66 -7.06 8.91 -0.56
C ASP A 66 -6.08 8.18 -1.48
N LEU A 67 -4.79 8.40 -1.26
CA LEU A 67 -3.73 7.71 -2.02
C LEU A 67 -3.72 6.21 -1.74
N LEU A 68 -3.93 5.78 -0.50
CA LEU A 68 -4.06 4.36 -0.18
C LEU A 68 -5.26 3.72 -0.90
N LYS A 69 -6.42 4.37 -0.92
CA LYS A 69 -7.59 3.89 -1.67
C LYS A 69 -7.31 3.79 -3.17
N LYS A 70 -6.58 4.78 -3.72
CA LYS A 70 -6.17 4.80 -5.13
C LYS A 70 -5.22 3.65 -5.43
N ALA A 71 -4.18 3.46 -4.61
CA ALA A 71 -3.21 2.38 -4.75
C ALA A 71 -3.88 0.99 -4.71
N THR A 72 -4.81 0.77 -3.79
CA THR A 72 -5.57 -0.49 -3.72
C THR A 72 -6.33 -0.79 -5.01
N LYS A 73 -6.97 0.21 -5.62
CA LYS A 73 -7.68 0.04 -6.90
C LYS A 73 -6.73 -0.26 -8.06
N GLU A 74 -5.56 0.36 -8.07
CA GLU A 74 -4.54 0.13 -9.10
C GLU A 74 -3.96 -1.28 -8.99
N VAL A 75 -3.54 -1.72 -7.79
CA VAL A 75 -3.08 -3.10 -7.54
C VAL A 75 -4.14 -4.13 -7.95
N GLN A 76 -5.42 -3.88 -7.62
CA GLN A 76 -6.52 -4.76 -8.03
C GLN A 76 -6.61 -4.86 -9.57
N LYS A 77 -6.54 -3.73 -10.27
CA LYS A 77 -6.61 -3.67 -11.74
C LYS A 77 -5.41 -4.36 -12.39
N GLU A 78 -4.21 -4.16 -11.86
CA GLU A 78 -2.98 -4.81 -12.32
C GLU A 78 -3.07 -6.32 -12.16
N THR A 79 -3.54 -6.79 -11.01
CA THR A 79 -3.73 -8.21 -10.72
C THR A 79 -4.72 -8.87 -11.69
N GLU A 80 -5.87 -8.25 -11.94
CA GLU A 80 -6.84 -8.77 -12.91
C GLU A 80 -6.32 -8.74 -14.35
N THR A 81 -5.54 -7.72 -14.71
CA THR A 81 -4.88 -7.63 -16.01
C THR A 81 -3.87 -8.76 -16.19
N PHE A 82 -3.02 -8.99 -15.20
CA PHE A 82 -2.05 -10.08 -15.18
C PHE A 82 -2.74 -11.44 -15.33
N LYS A 83 -3.78 -11.71 -14.53
CA LYS A 83 -4.58 -12.94 -14.60
C LYS A 83 -5.16 -13.18 -15.99
N LYS A 84 -5.68 -12.13 -16.65
CA LYS A 84 -6.22 -12.23 -18.01
C LYS A 84 -5.14 -12.55 -19.04
N GLN A 85 -3.99 -11.88 -18.96
CA GLN A 85 -2.87 -12.10 -19.87
C GLN A 85 -2.27 -13.49 -19.70
N LEU A 86 -2.08 -13.94 -18.46
CA LEU A 86 -1.58 -15.28 -18.14
C LEU A 86 -2.50 -16.36 -18.71
N LYS A 87 -3.82 -16.24 -18.51
CA LYS A 87 -4.80 -17.16 -19.09
C LYS A 87 -4.80 -17.19 -20.62
N LYS A 88 -4.45 -16.08 -21.27
CA LYS A 88 -4.34 -16.01 -22.73
C LYS A 88 -3.06 -16.69 -23.23
N ALA A 89 -1.96 -16.56 -22.50
CA ALA A 89 -0.67 -17.15 -22.86
C ALA A 89 -0.60 -18.67 -22.65
N LEU A 90 -1.39 -19.19 -21.70
CA LEU A 90 -1.47 -20.63 -21.39
C LEU A 90 -2.55 -21.39 -22.21
N LYS A 91 -3.28 -20.69 -23.08
CA LYS A 91 -4.25 -21.26 -24.02
C LYS A 91 -3.62 -21.39 -25.39
#